data_AF-A0A2J6QP55-F1
#
_entry.id   AF-A0A2J6QP55-F1
#
_cell.length_a   1.000
_cell.length_b   1.000
_cell.length_c   1.000
_cell.angle_alpha   90.00
_cell.angle_beta   90.00
_cell.angle_gamma   90.00
#
_symmetry.space_group_name_H-M   'P 1'
#
loop_
_entity.id
_entity.type
_entity.pdbx_description
1 polymer ?
#
loop_
_entity_poly.entity_id
_entity_poly.type
_entity_poly.pdbx_seq_one_letter_code
_entity_poly.pdbx_strand_id
1 'polypeptide(L)'
;MSSKSSSLGVNDGSPTNPTRQQRAVYSWHEARNSGAADDIFSTEWFERTRSFLVKHSSLDSPDVRLESLEKVEDLEFGAFFIEHPIAAFALWQFLQACYALDRVVCINPLSYEDLRNADENRIKDWETLPPFQYMNASSSKDGKIRRKWTTSMEQLRKEINHGALEGEMLVTRLYDMYNGIDRLKSSVSALRDSFDESLKGIKFRREMLDRAENVVKERVKILSLVLKLDQNRPSPSSVSESVGDEAIDTQQNSVPTDILRRQKENSPPPTSSARPRKSNKRVKKPRASSPNVDRTTESVHVHVCLYEHLGLN
;
A
#
# COMPACT_ATOMS: atom_id res chain seq x y z
N MET A 1 -44.28 0.63 51.29
CA MET A 1 -42.86 0.85 50.92
C MET A 1 -42.46 -0.29 50.00
N SER A 2 -42.53 -0.08 48.68
CA SER A 2 -42.19 -1.10 47.68
C SER A 2 -40.85 -0.76 47.06
N SER A 3 -39.86 -1.60 47.32
CA SER A 3 -38.51 -1.50 46.77
C SER A 3 -38.52 -1.95 45.30
N LYS A 4 -38.26 -1.02 44.38
CA LYS A 4 -37.92 -1.31 42.98
C LYS A 4 -36.47 -1.79 42.94
N SER A 5 -36.25 -3.06 42.58
CA SER A 5 -34.94 -3.57 42.17
C SER A 5 -34.80 -3.27 40.67
N SER A 6 -33.98 -2.28 40.34
CA SER A 6 -33.55 -2.00 38.97
C SER A 6 -32.38 -2.93 38.64
N SER A 7 -32.62 -4.00 37.89
CA SER A 7 -31.55 -4.78 37.27
C SER A 7 -31.03 -4.01 36.05
N LEU A 8 -29.89 -3.36 36.24
CA LEU A 8 -29.02 -2.90 35.15
C LEU A 8 -28.62 -4.12 34.32
N GLY A 9 -29.15 -4.19 33.10
CA GLY A 9 -28.76 -5.18 32.11
C GLY A 9 -27.29 -4.99 31.77
N VAL A 10 -26.48 -5.97 32.16
CA VAL A 10 -25.14 -6.22 31.64
C VAL A 10 -25.31 -6.45 30.14
N ASN A 11 -24.65 -5.62 29.33
CA ASN A 11 -24.68 -5.68 27.89
C ASN A 11 -23.78 -6.85 27.46
N ASP A 12 -24.38 -8.04 27.46
CA ASP A 12 -23.72 -9.30 27.14
C ASP A 12 -23.47 -9.36 25.62
N GLY A 13 -22.24 -9.74 25.25
CA GLY A 13 -21.71 -9.76 23.90
C GLY A 13 -22.34 -10.84 23.02
N SER A 14 -23.63 -10.71 22.73
CA SER A 14 -24.32 -11.60 21.78
C SER A 14 -23.83 -11.30 20.35
N PRO A 15 -23.41 -12.33 19.57
CA PRO A 15 -23.19 -12.17 18.14
C PRO A 15 -24.56 -11.96 17.49
N THR A 16 -24.98 -10.70 17.44
CA THR A 16 -26.27 -10.29 16.89
C THR A 16 -26.37 -10.74 15.43
N ASN A 17 -27.51 -11.34 15.08
CA ASN A 17 -27.82 -11.85 13.74
C ASN A 17 -27.41 -10.87 12.61
N PRO A 18 -26.93 -11.39 11.46
CA PRO A 18 -26.52 -10.55 10.34
C PRO A 18 -27.68 -9.70 9.82
N THR A 19 -27.36 -8.44 9.52
CA THR A 19 -28.31 -7.44 9.05
C THR A 19 -28.85 -7.79 7.65
N ARG A 20 -29.89 -7.09 7.19
CA ARG A 20 -30.47 -7.38 5.85
C ARG A 20 -29.43 -7.17 4.74
N GLN A 21 -28.62 -6.12 4.83
CA GLN A 21 -27.55 -5.80 3.91
C GLN A 21 -26.44 -6.87 3.96
N GLN A 22 -26.02 -7.29 5.15
CA GLN A 22 -25.04 -8.37 5.32
C GLN A 22 -25.56 -9.69 4.73
N ARG A 23 -26.82 -10.04 5.01
CA ARG A 23 -27.48 -11.22 4.43
C ARG A 23 -27.55 -11.16 2.91
N ALA A 24 -27.81 -10.00 2.32
CA ALA A 24 -27.83 -9.85 0.87
C ALA A 24 -26.44 -10.16 0.25
N VAL A 25 -25.36 -9.67 0.87
CA VAL A 25 -23.99 -10.01 0.44
C VAL A 25 -23.72 -11.49 0.60
N TYR A 26 -24.06 -12.08 1.75
CA TYR A 26 -23.84 -13.51 2.03
C TYR A 26 -24.58 -14.40 1.04
N SER A 27 -25.88 -14.16 0.83
CA SER A 27 -26.68 -14.95 -0.12
C SER A 27 -26.19 -14.80 -1.56
N TRP A 28 -25.78 -13.58 -1.98
CA TRP A 28 -25.20 -13.37 -3.30
C TRP A 28 -23.87 -14.12 -3.47
N HIS A 29 -23.03 -14.11 -2.43
CA HIS A 29 -21.73 -14.78 -2.47
C HIS A 29 -21.85 -16.31 -2.43
N GLU A 30 -22.67 -16.87 -1.52
CA GLU A 30 -22.92 -18.31 -1.43
C GLU A 30 -23.45 -18.88 -2.76
N ALA A 31 -24.32 -18.13 -3.45
CA ALA A 31 -24.86 -18.55 -4.74
C ALA A 31 -23.83 -18.62 -5.87
N ARG A 32 -22.68 -17.94 -5.73
CA ARG A 32 -21.69 -17.77 -6.81
C ARG A 32 -20.34 -18.42 -6.54
N ASN A 33 -19.89 -18.43 -5.29
CA ASN A 33 -18.52 -18.79 -4.92
C ASN A 33 -18.52 -19.63 -3.63
N SER A 34 -19.04 -20.85 -3.70
CA SER A 34 -19.25 -21.75 -2.55
C SER A 34 -17.98 -22.23 -1.82
N GLY A 35 -16.81 -21.64 -2.05
CA GLY A 35 -15.55 -22.06 -1.42
C GLY A 35 -14.41 -21.03 -1.38
N ALA A 36 -14.62 -19.76 -1.77
CA ALA A 36 -13.56 -18.75 -1.88
C ALA A 36 -13.76 -17.53 -0.94
N ALA A 37 -14.54 -17.72 0.13
CA ALA A 37 -15.25 -16.65 0.83
C ALA A 37 -14.65 -16.23 2.19
N ASP A 38 -13.41 -16.58 2.51
CA ASP A 38 -12.88 -16.45 3.88
C ASP A 38 -13.07 -15.05 4.49
N ASP A 39 -13.08 -14.03 3.63
CA ASP A 39 -13.16 -12.63 4.04
C ASP A 39 -14.59 -12.12 4.33
N ILE A 40 -15.64 -12.74 3.79
CA ILE A 40 -17.04 -12.31 4.06
C ILE A 40 -17.49 -12.70 5.46
N PHE A 41 -16.92 -13.78 5.98
CA PHE A 41 -17.16 -14.27 7.32
C PHE A 41 -16.13 -13.73 8.33
N SER A 42 -15.22 -12.85 7.89
CA SER A 42 -14.26 -12.22 8.79
C SER A 42 -14.96 -11.34 9.82
N THR A 43 -14.44 -11.35 11.04
CA THR A 43 -14.92 -10.49 12.13
C THR A 43 -14.77 -9.01 11.78
N GLU A 44 -13.69 -8.64 11.09
CA GLU A 44 -13.46 -7.27 10.64
C GLU A 44 -14.57 -6.77 9.71
N TRP A 45 -14.88 -7.51 8.64
CA TRP A 45 -15.94 -7.13 7.71
C TRP A 45 -17.28 -6.97 8.42
N PHE A 46 -17.58 -7.89 9.32
CA PHE A 46 -18.82 -7.90 10.07
C PHE A 46 -18.95 -6.71 11.04
N GLU A 47 -17.90 -6.39 11.81
CA GLU A 47 -17.87 -5.24 12.71
C GLU A 47 -17.95 -3.92 11.95
N ARG A 48 -17.20 -3.82 10.85
CA ARG A 48 -17.14 -2.62 10.02
C ARG A 48 -18.49 -2.32 9.38
N THR A 49 -19.15 -3.31 8.80
CA THR A 49 -20.49 -3.14 8.21
C THR A 49 -21.57 -2.84 9.25
N ARG A 50 -21.47 -3.39 10.47
CA ARG A 50 -22.34 -3.01 11.58
C ARG A 50 -22.14 -1.53 11.96
N SER A 51 -20.89 -1.06 12.04
CA SER A 51 -20.61 0.34 12.34
C SER A 51 -21.20 1.31 11.31
N PHE A 52 -21.18 0.94 10.02
CA PHE A 52 -21.78 1.73 8.96
C PHE A 52 -23.30 1.84 9.11
N LEU A 53 -23.96 0.73 9.46
CA LEU A 53 -25.40 0.74 9.72
C LEU A 53 -25.74 1.65 10.91
N VAL A 54 -24.96 1.62 12.00
CA VAL A 54 -25.18 2.54 13.12
C VAL A 54 -25.01 4.00 12.69
N LYS A 55 -23.99 4.31 11.89
CA LYS A 55 -23.69 5.69 11.44
C LYS A 55 -24.67 6.22 10.39
N HIS A 56 -25.15 5.37 9.47
CA HIS A 56 -25.85 5.78 8.25
C HIS A 56 -27.31 5.29 8.15
N SER A 57 -27.85 4.59 9.15
CA SER A 57 -29.27 4.16 9.12
C SER A 57 -30.21 5.07 9.92
N SER A 58 -29.72 6.18 10.48
CA SER A 58 -30.57 7.13 11.19
C SER A 58 -31.40 7.95 10.20
N LEU A 59 -32.63 8.32 10.60
CA LEU A 59 -33.52 9.19 9.80
C LEU A 59 -32.91 10.57 9.48
N ASP A 60 -31.95 11.00 10.30
CA ASP A 60 -31.21 12.26 10.13
C ASP A 60 -29.93 12.11 9.29
N SER A 61 -29.60 10.89 8.84
CA SER A 61 -28.44 10.70 7.98
C SER A 61 -28.71 11.30 6.60
N PRO A 62 -27.74 12.05 6.02
CA PRO A 62 -27.92 12.63 4.71
C PRO A 62 -28.17 11.52 3.68
N ASP A 63 -29.20 11.67 2.85
CA ASP A 63 -29.52 10.76 1.75
C ASP A 63 -28.33 10.76 0.77
N VAL A 64 -27.48 9.73 0.83
CA VAL A 64 -26.28 9.62 -0.01
C VAL A 64 -26.64 8.99 -1.35
N ARG A 65 -27.69 9.53 -1.98
CA ARG A 65 -28.05 9.09 -3.33
C ARG A 65 -26.93 9.42 -4.28
N LEU A 66 -26.53 8.39 -5.01
CA LEU A 66 -25.62 8.45 -6.14
C LEU A 66 -26.25 9.22 -7.32
N GLU A 67 -26.31 10.54 -7.21
CA GLU A 67 -26.94 11.44 -8.18
C GLU A 67 -25.96 11.93 -9.27
N SER A 68 -24.68 12.06 -8.95
CA SER A 68 -23.66 12.61 -9.86
C SER A 68 -22.28 12.00 -9.61
N LEU A 69 -21.40 12.09 -10.62
CA LEU A 69 -20.01 11.65 -10.52
C LEU A 69 -19.19 12.47 -9.51
N GLU A 70 -19.56 13.73 -9.26
CA GLU A 70 -18.89 14.57 -8.26
C GLU A 70 -19.09 13.99 -6.85
N LYS A 71 -20.31 13.52 -6.55
CA LYS A 71 -20.61 12.84 -5.27
C LYS A 71 -19.89 11.49 -5.11
N VAL A 72 -19.43 10.89 -6.22
CA VAL A 72 -18.63 9.65 -6.17
C VAL A 72 -17.26 9.90 -5.55
N GLU A 73 -16.69 11.09 -5.73
CA GLU A 73 -15.35 11.39 -5.21
C GLU A 73 -15.33 11.37 -3.68
N ASP A 74 -16.33 11.99 -3.07
CA ASP A 74 -16.50 12.05 -1.62
C ASP A 74 -17.41 10.94 -1.08
N LEU A 75 -17.64 9.89 -1.87
CA LEU A 75 -18.51 8.79 -1.49
C LEU A 75 -17.93 8.05 -0.29
N GLU A 76 -18.58 8.20 0.86
CA GLU A 76 -18.27 7.39 2.02
C GLU A 76 -18.68 5.93 1.76
N PHE A 77 -17.73 5.01 1.97
CA PHE A 77 -17.95 3.59 1.73
C PHE A 77 -19.17 3.04 2.49
N GLY A 78 -19.36 3.48 3.75
CA GLY A 78 -20.47 3.03 4.58
C GLY A 78 -21.83 3.39 3.99
N ALA A 79 -21.97 4.62 3.49
CA ALA A 79 -23.21 5.06 2.84
C ALA A 79 -23.48 4.28 1.54
N PHE A 80 -22.45 4.06 0.72
CA PHE A 80 -22.56 3.23 -0.49
C PHE A 80 -22.98 1.80 -0.16
N PHE A 81 -22.49 1.23 0.95
CA PHE A 81 -22.89 -0.10 1.40
C PHE A 81 -24.36 -0.20 1.83
N ILE A 82 -24.93 0.86 2.41
CA ILE A 82 -26.36 0.86 2.78
C ILE A 82 -27.25 0.75 1.55
N GLU A 83 -26.94 1.51 0.50
CA GLU A 83 -27.74 1.55 -0.74
C GLU A 83 -27.46 0.36 -1.67
N HIS A 84 -26.19 -0.02 -1.81
CA HIS A 84 -25.72 -0.99 -2.78
C HIS A 84 -24.76 -2.01 -2.16
N PRO A 85 -25.23 -2.89 -1.25
CA PRO A 85 -24.37 -3.73 -0.42
C PRO A 85 -23.48 -4.70 -1.23
N ILE A 86 -23.99 -5.28 -2.32
CA ILE A 86 -23.23 -6.20 -3.18
C ILE A 86 -22.11 -5.46 -3.93
N ALA A 87 -22.44 -4.31 -4.55
CA ALA A 87 -21.45 -3.49 -5.23
C ALA A 87 -20.39 -2.95 -4.27
N ALA A 88 -20.80 -2.49 -3.08
CA ALA A 88 -19.89 -2.03 -2.05
C ALA A 88 -18.96 -3.15 -1.55
N PHE A 89 -19.47 -4.37 -1.37
CA PHE A 89 -18.64 -5.50 -1.02
C PHE A 89 -17.58 -5.81 -2.10
N ALA A 90 -17.96 -5.83 -3.38
CA ALA A 90 -17.01 -6.03 -4.47
C ALA A 90 -15.97 -4.90 -4.54
N LEU A 91 -16.39 -3.65 -4.31
CA LEU A 91 -15.50 -2.49 -4.23
C LEU A 91 -14.50 -2.63 -3.07
N TRP A 92 -14.96 -3.13 -1.93
CA TRP A 92 -14.08 -3.40 -0.79
C TRP A 92 -13.05 -4.48 -1.11
N GLN A 93 -13.43 -5.58 -1.74
CA GLN A 93 -12.49 -6.62 -2.16
C GLN A 93 -11.42 -6.07 -3.11
N PHE A 94 -11.82 -5.19 -4.04
CA PHE A 94 -10.87 -4.48 -4.90
C PHE A 94 -9.90 -3.60 -4.10
N LEU A 95 -10.40 -2.83 -3.13
CA LEU A 95 -9.57 -2.00 -2.26
C LEU A 95 -8.62 -2.83 -1.40
N GLN A 96 -9.07 -3.95 -0.83
CA GLN A 96 -8.21 -4.86 -0.05
C GLN A 96 -7.09 -5.44 -0.91
N ALA A 97 -7.39 -5.86 -2.13
CA ALA A 97 -6.37 -6.27 -3.09
C ALA A 97 -5.38 -5.13 -3.39
N CYS A 98 -5.88 -3.89 -3.45
CA CYS A 98 -5.02 -2.73 -3.64
C CYS A 98 -4.08 -2.51 -2.45
N TYR A 99 -4.58 -2.52 -1.21
CA TYR A 99 -3.81 -2.26 0.00
C TYR A 99 -2.83 -3.38 0.32
N ALA A 100 -3.20 -4.64 0.08
CA ALA A 100 -2.28 -5.77 0.22
C ALA A 100 -1.07 -5.62 -0.71
N LEU A 101 -1.32 -5.28 -1.98
CA LEU A 101 -0.24 -5.05 -2.94
C LEU A 101 0.57 -3.78 -2.61
N ASP A 102 -0.06 -2.74 -2.07
CA ASP A 102 0.64 -1.54 -1.59
C ASP A 102 1.66 -1.90 -0.51
N ARG A 103 1.32 -2.77 0.44
CA ARG A 103 2.26 -3.23 1.48
C ARG A 103 3.47 -3.93 0.88
N VAL A 104 3.24 -4.87 -0.03
CA VAL A 104 4.31 -5.63 -0.71
C VAL A 104 5.26 -4.70 -1.48
N VAL A 105 4.72 -3.70 -2.16
CA VAL A 105 5.52 -2.81 -3.02
C VAL A 105 6.18 -1.68 -2.23
N CYS A 106 5.43 -1.03 -1.33
CA CYS A 106 5.83 0.23 -0.70
C CYS A 106 6.62 0.04 0.60
N ILE A 107 6.47 -1.10 1.28
CA ILE A 107 7.26 -1.42 2.47
C ILE A 107 8.49 -2.19 2.03
N ASN A 108 9.65 -1.63 2.34
CA ASN A 108 10.91 -2.26 2.03
C ASN A 108 11.32 -3.22 3.16
N PRO A 109 11.46 -4.53 2.91
CA PRO A 109 11.89 -5.48 3.94
C PRO A 109 13.29 -5.20 4.48
N LEU A 110 14.17 -4.57 3.67
CA LEU A 110 15.55 -4.22 4.04
C LEU A 110 15.66 -2.90 4.82
N SER A 111 14.57 -2.14 4.94
CA SER A 111 14.56 -0.91 5.72
C SER A 111 14.61 -1.18 7.22
N TYR A 112 15.17 -0.22 7.96
CA TYR A 112 15.09 -0.19 9.42
C TYR A 112 13.64 -0.19 9.91
N GLU A 113 13.44 -0.74 11.11
CA GLU A 113 12.12 -0.93 11.73
C GLU A 113 11.28 0.36 11.77
N ASP A 114 11.88 1.47 12.17
CA ASP A 114 11.17 2.77 12.23
C ASP A 114 10.66 3.22 10.85
N LEU A 115 11.42 2.95 9.78
CA LEU A 115 11.02 3.29 8.42
C LEU A 115 9.92 2.36 7.91
N ARG A 116 9.99 1.06 8.26
CA ARG A 116 8.92 0.09 7.93
C ARG A 116 7.62 0.47 8.61
N ASN A 117 7.67 0.81 9.90
CA ASN A 117 6.51 1.27 10.66
C ASN A 117 5.95 2.59 10.11
N ALA A 118 6.81 3.51 9.67
CA ALA A 118 6.36 4.73 9.01
C ALA A 118 5.63 4.46 7.68
N ASP A 119 6.10 3.49 6.88
CA ASP A 119 5.44 3.11 5.63
C ASP A 119 4.13 2.33 5.88
N GLU A 120 4.09 1.45 6.88
CA GLU A 120 2.84 0.78 7.29
C GLU A 120 1.79 1.79 7.76
N ASN A 121 2.17 2.78 8.56
CA ASN A 121 1.25 3.83 9.01
C ASN A 121 0.72 4.67 7.83
N ARG A 122 1.55 4.94 6.82
CA ARG A 122 1.08 5.63 5.60
C ARG A 122 0.05 4.81 4.84
N ILE A 123 0.21 3.49 4.77
CA ILE A 123 -0.77 2.61 4.12
C ILE A 123 -2.07 2.62 4.92
N LYS A 124 -2.00 2.54 6.25
CA LYS A 124 -3.18 2.71 7.12
C LYS A 124 -3.89 4.04 6.88
N ASP A 125 -3.15 5.14 6.71
CA ASP A 125 -3.75 6.42 6.33
C ASP A 125 -4.49 6.33 4.98
N TRP A 126 -3.95 5.59 4.00
CA TRP A 126 -4.62 5.37 2.71
C TRP A 126 -5.90 4.55 2.83
N GLU A 127 -5.97 3.61 3.76
CA GLU A 127 -7.16 2.80 4.06
C GLU A 127 -8.30 3.62 4.69
N THR A 128 -8.01 4.82 5.20
CA THR A 128 -9.02 5.75 5.70
C THR A 128 -9.60 6.67 4.63
N LEU A 129 -8.99 6.72 3.44
CA LEU A 129 -9.47 7.57 2.35
C LEU A 129 -10.79 7.05 1.78
N PRO A 130 -11.67 7.95 1.31
CA PRO A 130 -12.78 7.56 0.45
C PRO A 130 -12.29 6.74 -0.75
N PRO A 131 -13.01 5.67 -1.17
CA PRO A 131 -12.55 4.75 -2.21
C PRO A 131 -12.04 5.44 -3.48
N PHE A 132 -12.76 6.43 -3.98
CA PHE A 132 -12.42 7.09 -5.23
C PHE A 132 -11.35 8.15 -5.07
N GLN A 133 -11.22 8.79 -3.89
CA GLN A 133 -10.06 9.62 -3.58
C GLN A 133 -8.78 8.78 -3.56
N TYR A 134 -8.83 7.58 -2.96
CA TYR A 134 -7.72 6.63 -3.00
C TYR A 134 -7.34 6.26 -4.44
N MET A 135 -8.31 5.86 -5.28
CA MET A 135 -8.05 5.50 -6.68
C MET A 135 -7.45 6.65 -7.49
N ASN A 136 -7.96 7.87 -7.29
CA ASN A 136 -7.43 9.07 -7.92
C ASN A 136 -5.98 9.35 -7.45
N ALA A 137 -5.69 9.22 -6.16
CA ALA A 137 -4.34 9.38 -5.62
C ALA A 137 -3.37 8.26 -6.08
N SER A 138 -3.89 7.10 -6.47
CA SER A 138 -3.14 5.94 -6.97
C SER A 138 -2.87 5.98 -8.48
N SER A 139 -3.79 6.56 -9.28
CA SER A 139 -3.68 6.59 -10.75
C SER A 139 -3.26 7.94 -11.33
N SER A 140 -3.51 9.06 -10.63
CA SER A 140 -3.11 10.39 -11.10
C SER A 140 -1.59 10.55 -11.17
N LYS A 141 -1.10 11.21 -12.21
CA LYS A 141 0.33 11.52 -12.41
C LYS A 141 0.94 12.22 -11.18
N ASP A 142 0.16 13.10 -10.55
CA ASP A 142 0.55 13.85 -9.35
C ASP A 142 0.03 13.23 -8.04
N GLY A 143 -0.51 12.01 -8.14
CA GLY A 143 -1.02 11.23 -7.02
C GLY A 143 0.08 10.84 -6.03
N LYS A 144 -0.18 11.06 -4.73
CA LYS A 144 0.79 10.74 -3.67
C LYS A 144 1.12 9.25 -3.61
N ILE A 145 0.12 8.39 -3.79
CA ILE A 145 0.26 6.94 -3.75
C ILE A 145 1.07 6.46 -4.96
N ARG A 146 0.73 6.96 -6.15
CA ARG A 146 1.48 6.68 -7.39
C ARG A 146 2.96 7.05 -7.27
N ARG A 147 3.27 8.22 -6.69
CA ARG A 147 4.66 8.65 -6.46
C ARG A 147 5.40 7.70 -5.52
N LYS A 148 4.79 7.32 -4.38
CA LYS A 148 5.40 6.36 -3.45
C LYS A 148 5.65 5.01 -4.12
N TRP A 149 4.72 4.52 -4.92
CA TRP A 149 4.90 3.32 -5.76
C TRP A 149 6.11 3.44 -6.67
N THR A 150 6.19 4.53 -7.43
CA THR A 150 7.30 4.79 -8.35
C THR A 150 8.64 4.79 -7.63
N THR A 151 8.74 5.53 -6.52
CA THR A 151 9.97 5.59 -5.71
C THR A 151 10.33 4.24 -5.10
N SER A 152 9.36 3.47 -4.62
CA SER A 152 9.61 2.16 -3.99
C SER A 152 10.08 1.14 -5.03
N MET A 153 9.53 1.19 -6.25
CA MET A 153 10.00 0.37 -7.36
C MET A 153 11.40 0.79 -7.83
N GLU A 154 11.69 2.08 -7.98
CA GLU A 154 13.05 2.56 -8.28
C GLU A 154 14.07 2.11 -7.23
N GLN A 155 13.67 2.10 -5.97
CA GLN A 155 14.48 1.60 -4.87
C GLN A 155 14.72 0.09 -4.99
N LEU A 156 13.67 -0.70 -5.24
CA LEU A 156 13.79 -2.15 -5.51
C LEU A 156 14.77 -2.43 -6.66
N ARG A 157 14.70 -1.67 -7.75
CA ARG A 157 15.63 -1.84 -8.88
C ARG A 157 17.08 -1.57 -8.47
N LYS A 158 17.32 -0.54 -7.65
CA LYS A 158 18.66 -0.28 -7.11
C LYS A 158 19.11 -1.44 -6.23
N GLU A 159 18.25 -1.97 -5.37
CA GLU A 159 18.58 -3.09 -4.48
C GLU A 159 18.98 -4.34 -5.28
N ILE A 160 18.24 -4.66 -6.34
CA ILE A 160 18.58 -5.77 -7.24
C ILE A 160 19.92 -5.50 -7.94
N ASN A 161 20.10 -4.31 -8.54
CA ASN A 161 21.30 -3.99 -9.31
C ASN A 161 22.58 -3.95 -8.47
N HIS A 162 22.50 -3.59 -7.19
CA HIS A 162 23.63 -3.54 -6.28
C HIS A 162 23.81 -4.85 -5.49
N GLY A 163 22.99 -5.88 -5.74
CA GLY A 163 23.03 -7.16 -5.02
C GLY A 163 22.57 -7.08 -3.55
N ALA A 164 21.92 -5.97 -3.14
CA ALA A 164 21.38 -5.83 -1.79
C ALA A 164 20.12 -6.69 -1.58
N LEU A 165 19.39 -7.00 -2.66
CA LEU A 165 18.26 -7.91 -2.65
C LEU A 165 18.48 -9.01 -3.70
N GLU A 166 18.76 -10.22 -3.23
CA GLU A 166 19.07 -11.38 -4.07
C GLU A 166 18.50 -12.68 -3.46
N GLY A 167 18.69 -13.81 -4.16
CA GLY A 167 18.31 -15.13 -3.70
C GLY A 167 16.81 -15.27 -3.39
N GLU A 168 16.50 -16.00 -2.32
CA GLU A 168 15.13 -16.32 -1.92
C GLU A 168 14.32 -15.05 -1.58
N MET A 169 14.92 -14.06 -0.93
CA MET A 169 14.21 -12.81 -0.60
C MET A 169 13.73 -12.05 -1.84
N LEU A 170 14.56 -12.01 -2.89
CA LEU A 170 14.16 -11.43 -4.16
C LEU A 170 13.02 -12.23 -4.80
N VAL A 171 13.16 -13.56 -4.86
CA VAL A 171 12.15 -14.45 -5.45
C VAL A 171 10.81 -14.31 -4.75
N THR A 172 10.79 -14.39 -3.42
CA THR A 172 9.57 -14.22 -2.62
C THR A 172 8.92 -12.87 -2.86
N ARG A 173 9.71 -11.78 -2.85
CA ARG A 173 9.16 -10.44 -3.09
C ARG A 173 8.57 -10.27 -4.50
N LEU A 174 9.22 -10.82 -5.52
CA LEU A 174 8.71 -10.81 -6.90
C LEU A 174 7.44 -11.66 -7.04
N TYR A 175 7.42 -12.82 -6.38
CA TYR A 175 6.25 -13.71 -6.35
C TYR A 175 5.06 -13.05 -5.66
N ASP A 176 5.26 -12.39 -4.53
CA ASP A 176 4.21 -11.67 -3.81
C ASP A 176 3.64 -10.51 -4.64
N MET A 177 4.50 -9.77 -5.36
CA MET A 177 4.04 -8.73 -6.29
C MET A 177 3.24 -9.32 -7.46
N TYR A 178 3.68 -10.45 -8.02
CA TYR A 178 2.97 -11.13 -9.10
C TYR A 178 1.57 -11.59 -8.64
N ASN A 179 1.49 -12.29 -7.51
CA ASN A 179 0.22 -12.74 -6.93
C ASN A 179 -0.69 -11.57 -6.57
N GLY A 180 -0.14 -10.49 -6.02
CA GLY A 180 -0.92 -9.30 -5.71
C GLY A 180 -1.51 -8.64 -6.95
N ILE A 181 -0.79 -8.63 -8.08
CA ILE A 181 -1.32 -8.16 -9.37
C ILE A 181 -2.40 -9.08 -9.91
N ASP A 182 -2.22 -10.39 -9.81
CA ASP A 182 -3.21 -11.36 -10.27
C ASP A 182 -4.51 -11.26 -9.46
N ARG A 183 -4.41 -11.17 -8.13
CA ARG A 183 -5.53 -10.89 -7.22
C ARG A 183 -6.22 -9.58 -7.57
N LEU A 184 -5.45 -8.53 -7.87
CA LEU A 184 -5.98 -7.22 -8.25
C LEU A 184 -6.73 -7.25 -9.59
N LYS A 185 -6.25 -8.00 -10.59
CA LYS A 185 -6.98 -8.19 -11.86
C LYS A 185 -8.27 -8.98 -11.65
N SER A 186 -8.20 -10.03 -10.86
CA SER A 186 -9.36 -10.87 -10.52
C SER A 186 -10.42 -10.06 -9.78
N SER A 187 -10.03 -9.19 -8.84
CA SER A 187 -10.97 -8.35 -8.10
C SER A 187 -11.61 -7.27 -8.98
N VAL A 188 -10.93 -6.72 -9.99
CA VAL A 188 -11.57 -5.84 -10.99
C VAL A 188 -12.60 -6.57 -11.83
N SER A 189 -12.32 -7.81 -12.23
CA SER A 189 -13.31 -8.60 -12.99
C SER A 189 -14.56 -8.85 -12.16
N ALA A 190 -14.39 -9.28 -10.90
CA ALA A 190 -15.49 -9.46 -9.96
C ALA A 190 -16.25 -8.15 -9.68
N LEU A 191 -15.53 -7.03 -9.57
CA LEU A 191 -16.11 -5.70 -9.42
C LEU A 191 -17.00 -5.33 -10.60
N ARG A 192 -16.52 -5.57 -11.83
CA ARG A 192 -17.28 -5.32 -13.06
C ARG A 192 -18.57 -6.12 -13.08
N ASP A 193 -18.49 -7.43 -12.85
CA ASP A 193 -19.66 -8.31 -12.85
C ASP A 193 -20.69 -7.87 -11.80
N SER A 194 -20.21 -7.52 -10.60
CA SER A 194 -21.07 -7.07 -9.50
C SER A 194 -21.72 -5.71 -9.76
N PHE A 195 -20.98 -4.78 -10.38
CA PHE A 195 -21.49 -3.45 -10.75
C PHE A 195 -22.51 -3.55 -11.88
N ASP A 196 -22.27 -4.37 -12.89
CA ASP A 196 -23.19 -4.55 -14.01
C ASP A 196 -24.55 -5.10 -13.56
N GLU A 197 -24.56 -6.01 -12.58
CA GLU A 197 -25.78 -6.54 -11.95
C GLU A 197 -26.41 -5.55 -10.96
N SER A 198 -25.64 -5.04 -10.00
CA SER A 198 -26.18 -4.32 -8.83
C SER A 198 -26.42 -2.83 -9.05
N LEU A 199 -25.71 -2.22 -10.00
CA LEU A 199 -25.79 -0.79 -10.31
C LEU A 199 -26.44 -0.55 -11.69
N LYS A 200 -27.33 -1.45 -12.11
CA LYS A 200 -28.03 -1.33 -13.39
C LYS A 200 -28.83 -0.03 -13.44
N GLY A 201 -28.58 0.79 -14.46
CA GLY A 201 -29.25 2.08 -14.66
C GLY A 201 -28.55 3.30 -14.04
N ILE A 202 -27.49 3.11 -13.25
CA ILE A 202 -26.67 4.22 -12.76
C ILE A 202 -25.78 4.72 -13.92
N LYS A 203 -25.92 6.01 -14.26
CA LYS A 203 -25.29 6.60 -15.45
C LYS A 203 -23.76 6.56 -15.42
N PHE A 204 -23.16 6.73 -14.24
CA PHE A 204 -21.72 6.86 -14.06
C PHE A 204 -21.02 5.58 -13.59
N ARG A 205 -21.71 4.43 -13.67
CA ARG A 205 -21.15 3.12 -13.32
C ARG A 205 -19.88 2.82 -14.10
N ARG A 206 -19.86 3.17 -15.39
CA ARG A 206 -18.71 2.93 -16.28
C ARG A 206 -17.49 3.72 -15.80
N GLU A 207 -17.69 4.97 -15.43
CA GLU A 207 -16.64 5.86 -14.95
C GLU A 207 -16.06 5.36 -13.62
N MET A 208 -16.87 4.78 -12.73
CA MET A 208 -16.38 4.13 -11.51
C MET A 208 -15.49 2.91 -11.83
N LEU A 209 -15.90 2.09 -12.81
CA LEU A 209 -15.12 0.95 -13.27
C LEU A 209 -13.82 1.37 -13.97
N ASP A 210 -13.88 2.40 -14.82
CA ASP A 210 -12.72 2.95 -15.51
C ASP A 210 -11.66 3.45 -14.51
N ARG A 211 -12.07 4.05 -13.39
CA ARG A 211 -11.17 4.45 -12.30
C ARG A 211 -10.46 3.25 -11.68
N ALA A 212 -11.19 2.17 -11.38
CA ALA A 212 -10.60 0.93 -10.85
C ALA A 212 -9.63 0.29 -11.84
N GLU A 213 -10.02 0.19 -13.12
CA GLU A 213 -9.16 -0.32 -14.18
C GLU A 213 -7.88 0.51 -14.36
N ASN A 214 -7.99 1.83 -14.27
CA ASN A 214 -6.84 2.73 -14.40
C ASN A 214 -5.82 2.52 -13.28
N VAL A 215 -6.26 2.20 -12.06
CA VAL A 215 -5.34 1.82 -10.96
C VAL A 215 -4.56 0.56 -11.34
N VAL A 216 -5.23 -0.47 -11.86
CA VAL A 216 -4.54 -1.71 -12.30
C VAL A 216 -3.57 -1.44 -13.44
N LYS A 217 -4.01 -0.70 -14.47
CA LYS A 217 -3.19 -0.33 -15.62
C LYS A 217 -1.94 0.43 -15.20
N GLU A 218 -2.06 1.43 -14.33
CA GLU A 218 -0.91 2.21 -13.86
C GLU A 218 0.04 1.37 -12.98
N ARG A 219 -0.46 0.49 -12.10
CA ARG A 219 0.40 -0.39 -11.28
C ARG A 219 1.19 -1.37 -12.14
N VAL A 220 0.53 -2.03 -13.09
CA VAL A 220 1.19 -2.95 -14.04
C VAL A 220 2.24 -2.19 -14.86
N LYS A 221 1.93 -0.98 -15.31
CA LYS A 221 2.87 -0.13 -16.04
C LYS A 221 4.10 0.21 -15.19
N ILE A 222 3.92 0.67 -13.95
CA ILE A 222 5.04 1.00 -13.05
C ILE A 222 5.91 -0.24 -12.80
N LEU A 223 5.31 -1.39 -12.48
CA LEU A 223 6.04 -2.65 -12.30
C LEU A 223 6.85 -3.02 -13.55
N SER A 224 6.21 -2.97 -14.73
CA SER A 224 6.85 -3.35 -15.99
C SER A 224 8.02 -2.43 -16.38
N LEU A 225 7.94 -1.13 -16.07
CA LEU A 225 9.02 -0.18 -16.39
C LEU A 225 10.28 -0.47 -15.59
N VAL A 226 10.11 -0.98 -14.38
CA VAL A 226 11.19 -1.11 -13.41
C VAL A 226 11.78 -2.51 -13.40
N LEU A 227 10.95 -3.54 -13.61
CA LEU A 227 11.37 -4.95 -13.69
C LEU A 227 11.92 -5.36 -15.06
N LYS A 228 11.93 -4.46 -16.06
CA LYS A 228 12.76 -4.63 -17.27
C LYS A 228 14.24 -4.50 -16.89
N LEU A 229 14.74 -5.53 -16.22
CA LEU A 229 16.15 -5.83 -15.99
C LEU A 229 16.74 -6.19 -17.36
N ASP A 230 17.54 -5.28 -17.92
CA ASP A 230 18.47 -5.52 -19.04
C ASP A 230 17.93 -6.18 -20.33
N GLN A 231 17.12 -5.45 -21.10
CA GLN A 231 17.15 -5.59 -22.57
C GLN A 231 18.19 -4.66 -23.24
N ASN A 232 18.85 -3.78 -22.46
CA ASN A 232 19.76 -2.74 -22.99
C ASN A 232 21.19 -2.85 -22.44
N ARG A 233 21.60 -3.98 -21.85
CA ARG A 233 23.01 -4.20 -21.55
C ARG A 233 23.67 -4.74 -22.81
N PRO A 234 24.48 -3.94 -23.55
CA PRO A 234 25.25 -4.49 -24.65
C PRO A 234 26.13 -5.60 -24.07
N SER A 235 25.97 -6.81 -24.61
CA SER A 235 26.89 -7.92 -24.34
C SER A 235 28.31 -7.40 -24.53
N PRO A 236 29.24 -7.61 -23.58
CA PRO A 236 30.65 -7.36 -23.86
C PRO A 236 31.00 -8.23 -25.06
N SER A 237 31.29 -7.56 -26.17
CA SER A 237 31.71 -8.16 -27.42
C SER A 237 32.77 -9.21 -27.12
N SER A 238 32.42 -10.48 -27.38
CA SER A 238 33.38 -11.56 -27.46
C SER A 238 34.46 -11.11 -28.44
N VAL A 239 35.67 -10.86 -27.93
CA VAL A 239 36.87 -10.71 -28.75
C VAL A 239 37.02 -12.00 -29.52
N SER A 240 36.65 -11.94 -30.79
CA SER A 240 36.93 -12.97 -31.78
C SER A 240 38.10 -12.44 -32.58
N GLU A 241 39.31 -12.79 -32.13
CA GLU A 241 40.50 -12.79 -32.99
C GLU A 241 41.03 -14.21 -33.01
N SER A 242 40.53 -14.98 -33.96
CA SER A 242 41.22 -16.13 -34.51
C SER A 242 41.91 -15.71 -35.80
N VAL A 243 43.18 -16.11 -35.92
CA VAL A 243 43.88 -16.67 -37.10
C VAL A 243 45.26 -16.03 -37.31
N GLY A 244 46.30 -16.86 -37.26
CA GLY A 244 47.57 -16.61 -37.95
C GLY A 244 48.79 -17.28 -37.32
N ASP A 245 48.97 -18.59 -37.53
CA ASP A 245 50.28 -19.26 -37.43
C ASP A 245 51.18 -18.80 -38.59
N GLU A 246 52.40 -18.34 -38.32
CA GLU A 246 53.61 -18.72 -39.07
C GLU A 246 54.89 -18.27 -38.33
N ALA A 247 55.79 -19.23 -38.13
CA ALA A 247 57.13 -19.04 -37.57
C ALA A 247 58.14 -18.68 -38.67
N ILE A 248 59.15 -17.86 -38.35
CA ILE A 248 60.58 -18.10 -38.63
C ILE A 248 61.44 -17.12 -37.80
N ASP A 249 62.54 -17.68 -37.34
CA ASP A 249 63.57 -17.31 -36.38
C ASP A 249 64.49 -16.13 -36.79
N THR A 250 65.22 -15.57 -35.81
CA THR A 250 66.63 -15.08 -35.88
C THR A 250 66.91 -13.74 -35.15
N GLN A 251 67.42 -13.92 -33.93
CA GLN A 251 68.58 -13.27 -33.28
C GLN A 251 68.60 -11.79 -32.83
N GLN A 252 68.87 -11.69 -31.51
CA GLN A 252 69.94 -10.90 -30.85
C GLN A 252 69.87 -9.36 -30.87
N ASN A 253 69.64 -8.74 -29.71
CA ASN A 253 70.72 -8.33 -28.80
C ASN A 253 70.28 -7.42 -27.62
N SER A 254 70.94 -7.66 -26.48
CA SER A 254 71.37 -6.73 -25.42
C SER A 254 70.35 -5.86 -24.64
N VAL A 255 70.10 -6.30 -23.39
CA VAL A 255 70.60 -5.74 -22.09
C VAL A 255 70.21 -4.29 -21.69
N PRO A 256 70.01 -4.03 -20.37
CA PRO A 256 69.05 -3.08 -19.83
C PRO A 256 69.69 -1.79 -19.28
N THR A 257 68.87 -0.78 -18.95
CA THR A 257 69.30 0.34 -18.09
C THR A 257 68.15 0.82 -17.21
N ASP A 258 68.14 0.26 -16.02
CA ASP A 258 68.07 0.89 -14.70
C ASP A 258 67.95 2.44 -14.58
N ILE A 259 67.42 2.83 -13.41
CA ILE A 259 67.84 3.98 -12.58
C ILE A 259 67.10 5.34 -12.70
N LEU A 260 66.38 5.63 -11.60
CA LEU A 260 66.29 6.91 -10.86
C LEU A 260 65.31 8.00 -11.38
N ARG A 261 64.67 8.87 -10.58
CA ARG A 261 64.82 9.29 -9.18
C ARG A 261 63.65 10.24 -8.80
N ARG A 262 63.15 10.09 -7.56
CA ARG A 262 62.70 11.12 -6.57
C ARG A 262 61.60 12.14 -6.88
N GLN A 263 60.56 12.08 -6.04
CA GLN A 263 60.21 12.98 -4.91
C GLN A 263 59.73 14.39 -5.28
N LYS A 264 58.51 14.73 -4.84
CA LYS A 264 58.35 15.68 -3.72
C LYS A 264 56.96 15.58 -3.06
N GLU A 265 56.98 15.27 -1.77
CA GLU A 265 55.90 15.49 -0.81
C GLU A 265 55.63 17.00 -0.64
N ASN A 266 54.38 17.38 -0.36
CA ASN A 266 53.98 18.03 0.89
C ASN A 266 52.58 18.69 0.76
N SER A 267 51.59 18.02 1.36
CA SER A 267 50.37 18.62 1.95
C SER A 267 50.76 19.61 3.08
N PRO A 268 49.91 20.52 3.63
CA PRO A 268 48.54 20.28 4.10
C PRO A 268 47.52 21.46 4.00
N PRO A 269 46.24 21.26 4.42
CA PRO A 269 45.15 22.27 4.47
C PRO A 269 45.02 22.84 5.92
N PRO A 270 43.87 23.38 6.44
CA PRO A 270 42.62 23.91 5.87
C PRO A 270 42.27 25.33 6.39
N THR A 271 41.21 25.99 5.89
CA THR A 271 40.52 27.04 6.67
C THR A 271 39.06 27.23 6.28
N SER A 272 38.24 27.40 7.32
CA SER A 272 36.78 27.47 7.32
C SER A 272 36.21 28.84 6.94
N SER A 273 34.87 28.88 6.82
CA SER A 273 33.97 30.04 6.98
C SER A 273 33.56 30.79 5.72
N ALA A 274 32.30 30.61 5.29
CA ALA A 274 31.25 31.62 5.53
C ALA A 274 29.91 31.17 4.91
N ARG A 275 28.86 31.24 5.73
CA ARG A 275 27.48 30.87 5.44
C ARG A 275 26.64 32.15 5.36
N PRO A 276 25.78 32.38 4.36
CA PRO A 276 24.79 33.45 4.44
C PRO A 276 23.49 32.93 5.07
N ARG A 277 23.12 33.50 6.22
CA ARG A 277 21.81 33.37 6.86
C ARG A 277 20.79 34.26 6.12
N LYS A 278 19.68 33.70 5.63
CA LYS A 278 18.48 34.47 5.28
C LYS A 278 17.53 34.52 6.47
N SER A 279 17.06 35.73 6.78
CA SER A 279 16.22 36.10 7.92
C SER A 279 14.74 35.86 7.64
N ASN A 280 14.05 35.16 8.55
CA ASN A 280 12.60 35.06 8.56
C ASN A 280 11.99 36.19 9.42
N LYS A 281 11.14 37.01 8.79
CA LYS A 281 10.25 37.98 9.46
C LYS A 281 9.16 37.22 10.22
N ARG A 282 9.09 37.44 11.54
CA ARG A 282 8.07 36.92 12.45
C ARG A 282 7.02 38.01 12.67
N VAL A 283 5.82 37.83 12.12
CA VAL A 283 4.64 38.65 12.47
C VAL A 283 4.04 38.06 13.75
N LYS A 284 3.95 38.90 14.79
CA LYS A 284 3.25 38.60 16.05
C LYS A 284 1.74 38.65 15.81
N LYS A 285 1.00 37.64 16.27
CA LYS A 285 -0.43 37.75 16.58
C LYS A 285 -0.69 37.35 18.04
N PRO A 286 -1.69 37.98 18.68
CA PRO A 286 -1.88 37.92 20.12
C PRO A 286 -2.56 36.64 20.61
N ARG A 287 -2.25 36.38 21.88
CA ARG A 287 -2.67 35.36 22.83
C ARG A 287 -4.19 35.39 23.06
N ALA A 288 -4.85 34.26 22.86
CA ALA A 288 -6.18 33.99 23.42
C ALA A 288 -6.09 32.74 24.32
N SER A 289 -6.82 32.83 25.41
CA SER A 289 -6.81 32.06 26.64
C SER A 289 -7.32 30.62 26.45
N SER A 290 -6.67 29.65 27.09
CA SER A 290 -7.25 28.34 27.38
C SER A 290 -7.70 28.30 28.86
N PRO A 291 -8.90 27.80 29.18
CA PRO A 291 -9.26 27.43 30.52
C PRO A 291 -8.81 26.00 30.85
N ASN A 292 -8.39 25.84 32.11
CA ASN A 292 -8.17 24.60 32.85
C ASN A 292 -9.33 23.63 32.72
N VAL A 293 -9.03 22.35 32.48
CA VAL A 293 -9.87 21.22 32.93
C VAL A 293 -8.95 20.12 33.45
N ASP A 294 -9.34 19.61 34.62
CA ASP A 294 -8.66 18.67 35.50
C ASP A 294 -8.18 17.37 34.84
N ARG A 295 -6.99 16.94 35.27
CA ARG A 295 -6.49 15.58 35.09
C ARG A 295 -6.71 14.82 36.40
N THR A 296 -7.58 13.82 36.36
CA THR A 296 -7.62 12.75 37.37
C THR A 296 -7.25 11.44 36.67
N THR A 297 -6.26 10.79 37.28
CA THR A 297 -5.75 9.43 37.15
C THR A 297 -6.65 8.39 36.47
N GLU A 298 -6.05 7.53 35.62
CA GLU A 298 -5.85 6.12 35.97
C GLU A 298 -4.87 5.44 35.01
N SER A 299 -3.85 4.82 35.60
CA SER A 299 -2.83 3.98 34.98
C SER A 299 -3.29 2.54 35.17
N VAL A 300 -3.61 1.85 34.07
CA VAL A 300 -3.81 0.40 34.10
C VAL A 300 -2.72 -0.25 33.24
N HIS A 301 -1.76 -0.83 33.94
CA HIS A 301 -0.90 -1.90 33.44
C HIS A 301 -1.78 -3.06 32.96
N VAL A 302 -1.65 -3.48 31.71
CA VAL A 302 -2.07 -4.81 31.29
C VAL A 302 -0.86 -5.50 30.67
N HIS A 303 -0.27 -6.36 31.49
CA HIS A 303 0.68 -7.38 31.13
C HIS A 303 -0.15 -8.63 30.83
N VAL A 304 -0.18 -9.13 29.59
CA VAL A 304 -0.67 -10.49 29.31
C VAL A 304 0.23 -11.13 28.27
N CYS A 305 1.07 -12.04 28.76
CA CYS A 305 1.62 -13.15 28.00
C CYS A 305 0.48 -14.13 27.65
N LEU A 306 0.44 -14.64 26.43
CA LEU A 306 -0.18 -15.92 26.09
C LEU A 306 0.55 -16.48 24.87
N TYR A 307 1.59 -17.26 25.14
CA TYR A 307 2.18 -18.21 24.21
C TYR A 307 1.99 -19.60 24.81
N GLU A 308 1.83 -20.58 23.92
CA GLU A 308 1.82 -22.03 24.15
C GLU A 308 0.52 -22.65 24.65
N HIS A 309 -0.26 -23.21 23.71
CA HIS A 309 -0.72 -24.61 23.78
C HIS A 309 -1.29 -25.03 22.42
N LEU A 310 -0.45 -25.60 21.56
CA LEU A 310 -0.87 -26.61 20.59
C LEU A 310 0.20 -27.71 20.57
N GLY A 311 0.02 -28.66 21.48
CA GLY A 311 0.62 -29.98 21.34
C GLY A 311 -0.15 -30.74 20.25
N LEU A 312 0.59 -31.21 19.25
CA LEU A 312 0.19 -32.27 18.34
C LEU A 312 1.42 -33.15 18.08
N ASN A 313 1.31 -34.39 18.58
CA ASN A 313 1.98 -35.65 18.20
C ASN A 313 3.42 -35.63 17.70
#